data_AF-A0A453BWY9-F1
#
_entry.id   AF-A0A453BWY9-F1
#
_cell.length_a   1.000
_cell.length_b   1.000
_cell.length_c   1.000
_cell.angle_alpha   90.00
_cell.angle_beta   90.00
_cell.angle_gamma   90.00
#
_symmetry.space_group_name_H-M   'P 1'
#
loop_
_entity.id
_entity.type
_entity.pdbx_description
1 polymer ?
#
loop_
_entity_poly.entity_id
_entity_poly.type
_entity_poly.pdbx_seq_one_letter_code
_entity_poly.pdbx_strand_id
1 'polypeptide(L)' 'DVVPNFPTRCDVEWVDAEDPLFLLYTSGSTGKPKGVLHTTGGYMVYAATTFKHAFDYKPTDIYW' A
#
# COMPACT_ATOMS: atom_id res chain seq x y z
N ASP A 1 19.35 -25.69 -10.67
CA ASP A 1 20.52 -24.84 -10.89
C ASP A 1 20.22 -23.69 -11.87
N VAL A 2 19.04 -23.03 -11.73
CA VAL A 2 18.52 -22.06 -12.73
C VAL A 2 17.96 -20.80 -12.09
N VAL A 3 18.09 -20.65 -10.75
CA VAL A 3 17.69 -19.42 -10.05
C VAL A 3 18.96 -18.59 -9.88
N PRO A 4 19.05 -17.40 -10.48
CA PRO A 4 20.18 -16.52 -10.24
C PRO A 4 20.31 -16.19 -8.75
N ASN A 5 21.54 -16.19 -8.22
CA ASN A 5 21.78 -15.76 -6.85
C ASN A 5 21.56 -14.24 -6.76
N PHE A 6 20.52 -13.84 -6.04
CA PHE A 6 20.24 -12.44 -5.72
C PHE A 6 20.66 -12.13 -4.27
N PRO A 7 21.02 -10.88 -3.96
CA PRO A 7 21.29 -10.49 -2.59
C PRO A 7 20.02 -10.64 -1.73
N THR A 8 20.19 -11.08 -0.48
CA THR A 8 19.11 -11.20 0.50
C THR A 8 18.72 -9.86 1.13
N ARG A 9 19.42 -8.79 0.74
CA ARG A 9 19.22 -7.42 1.21
C ARG A 9 19.05 -6.50 0.02
N CYS A 10 18.03 -5.65 0.13
CA CYS A 10 17.78 -4.52 -0.75
C CYS A 10 17.56 -3.31 0.17
N ASP A 11 18.34 -2.26 0.03
CA ASP A 11 18.13 -1.04 0.81
C ASP A 11 16.85 -0.34 0.34
N VAL A 12 16.24 0.46 1.24
CA VAL A 12 14.99 1.16 0.94
C VAL A 12 15.23 2.35 0.02
N GLU A 13 14.30 2.61 -0.88
CA GLU A 13 14.23 3.87 -1.61
C GLU A 13 13.48 4.90 -0.76
N TRP A 14 14.08 6.07 -0.55
CA TRP A 14 13.44 7.16 0.18
C TRP A 14 12.58 7.98 -0.78
N VAL A 15 11.32 8.17 -0.43
CA VAL A 15 10.32 8.87 -1.26
C VAL A 15 9.67 10.01 -0.49
N ASP A 16 9.14 11.00 -1.22
CA ASP A 16 8.31 12.05 -0.63
C ASP A 16 6.92 11.49 -0.25
N ALA A 17 6.22 12.15 0.66
CA ALA A 17 4.88 11.77 1.08
C ALA A 17 3.89 11.75 -0.10
N GLU A 18 4.08 12.61 -1.09
CA GLU A 18 3.22 12.73 -2.27
C GLU A 18 3.67 11.87 -3.46
N ASP A 19 4.74 11.09 -3.32
CA ASP A 19 5.14 10.16 -4.37
C ASP A 19 4.09 9.04 -4.56
N PRO A 20 3.80 8.61 -5.81
CA PRO A 20 2.86 7.53 -6.10
C PRO A 20 3.18 6.22 -5.37
N LEU A 21 2.17 5.66 -4.68
CA LEU A 21 2.27 4.33 -4.06
C LEU A 21 1.70 3.23 -4.96
N PHE A 22 0.45 3.41 -5.43
CA PHE A 22 -0.19 2.49 -6.37
C PHE A 22 -1.30 3.14 -7.19
N LEU A 23 -1.68 2.45 -8.27
CA LEU A 23 -2.88 2.70 -9.05
C LEU A 23 -3.87 1.55 -8.85
N LEU A 24 -5.09 1.87 -8.41
CA LEU A 24 -6.18 0.91 -8.29
C LEU A 24 -7.23 1.21 -9.36
N TYR A 25 -7.38 0.29 -10.31
CA TYR A 25 -8.39 0.40 -11.35
C TYR A 25 -9.76 -0.02 -10.82
N THR A 26 -10.75 0.85 -10.98
CA THR A 26 -12.12 0.61 -10.55
C THR A 26 -13.10 0.80 -11.70
N SER A 27 -14.26 0.16 -11.62
CA SER A 27 -15.33 0.37 -12.60
C SER A 27 -15.84 1.81 -12.53
N GLY A 28 -15.84 2.51 -13.66
CA GLY A 28 -16.38 3.86 -13.79
C GLY A 28 -17.79 3.86 -14.35
N SER A 29 -18.59 4.90 -14.03
CA SER A 29 -19.95 5.08 -14.57
C SER A 29 -19.99 5.23 -16.10
N THR A 30 -18.88 5.61 -16.74
CA THR A 30 -18.77 5.81 -18.19
C THR A 30 -18.24 4.58 -18.94
N GLY A 31 -18.17 3.41 -18.30
CA GLY A 31 -17.77 2.14 -18.91
C GLY A 31 -16.26 1.94 -19.11
N LYS A 32 -15.44 2.99 -18.96
CA LYS A 32 -13.97 2.87 -18.94
C LYS A 32 -13.47 2.78 -17.49
N PRO A 33 -12.61 1.82 -17.13
CA PRO A 33 -12.01 1.76 -15.80
C PRO A 33 -11.22 3.03 -15.47
N LYS A 34 -11.34 3.52 -14.23
CA LYS A 34 -10.59 4.68 -13.73
C LYS A 34 -9.42 4.21 -12.88
N GLY A 35 -8.21 4.71 -13.15
CA GLY A 35 -7.03 4.46 -12.32
C GLY A 35 -6.97 5.44 -11.16
N VAL A 36 -7.36 4.99 -9.96
CA VAL A 36 -7.27 5.80 -8.74
C VAL A 36 -5.83 5.76 -8.23
N LEU A 37 -5.20 6.92 -8.13
CA LEU A 37 -3.85 7.09 -7.58
C LEU A 37 -3.93 7.31 -6.08
N HIS A 38 -3.15 6.56 -5.31
CA HIS A 38 -2.87 6.84 -3.91
C HIS A 38 -1.40 7.20 -3.74
N THR A 39 -1.12 8.26 -2.97
CA THR A 39 0.24 8.68 -2.60
C THR A 39 0.70 7.97 -1.33
N THR A 40 2.01 7.94 -1.12
CA THR A 40 2.66 7.09 -0.12
C THR A 40 2.32 7.48 1.32
N GLY A 41 2.60 8.72 1.73
CA GLY A 41 2.47 9.15 3.13
C GLY A 41 1.03 9.15 3.61
N GLY A 42 0.14 9.80 2.86
CA GLY A 42 -1.27 9.93 3.23
C GLY A 42 -1.99 8.59 3.32
N TYR A 43 -1.76 7.68 2.36
CA TYR A 43 -2.40 6.36 2.36
C TYR A 43 -1.95 5.52 3.55
N MET A 44 -0.65 5.44 3.82
CA MET A 44 -0.12 4.62 4.92
C MET A 44 -0.61 5.10 6.30
N VAL A 45 -0.60 6.42 6.53
CA VAL A 45 -1.12 6.99 7.78
C VAL A 45 -2.61 6.71 7.93
N TYR A 46 -3.41 6.98 6.89
CA TYR A 46 -4.85 6.74 6.94
C TYR A 46 -5.17 5.26 7.20
N ALA A 47 -4.54 4.33 6.49
CA ALA A 47 -4.74 2.90 6.65
C ALA A 47 -4.38 2.44 8.07
N ALA A 48 -3.20 2.80 8.58
CA ALA A 48 -2.77 2.42 9.92
C ALA A 48 -3.66 3.02 11.03
N THR A 49 -4.03 4.30 10.91
CA THR A 49 -4.87 5.00 11.88
C THR A 49 -6.28 4.42 11.92
N THR A 50 -6.91 4.25 10.77
CA THR A 50 -8.27 3.67 10.70
C THR A 50 -8.28 2.22 11.14
N PHE A 51 -7.26 1.44 10.77
CA PHE A 51 -7.13 0.07 11.26
C PHE A 51 -7.05 0.01 12.78
N LYS A 52 -6.17 0.83 13.38
CA LYS A 52 -6.01 0.91 14.84
C LYS A 52 -7.31 1.29 15.57
N HIS A 53 -8.07 2.25 15.05
CA HIS A 53 -9.20 2.82 15.77
C HIS A 53 -10.55 2.22 15.42
N ALA A 54 -10.81 1.92 14.15
CA ALA A 54 -12.10 1.36 13.72
C ALA A 54 -12.22 -0.12 14.10
N PHE A 55 -11.12 -0.87 14.06
CA PHE A 55 -11.08 -2.29 14.45
C PHE A 55 -10.56 -2.50 15.87
N ASP A 56 -10.25 -1.41 16.58
CA ASP A 56 -9.64 -1.41 17.92
C ASP A 56 -8.38 -2.31 18.04
N TYR A 57 -7.62 -2.45 16.95
CA TYR A 57 -6.53 -3.42 16.84
C TYR A 57 -5.49 -3.34 17.98
N LYS A 58 -5.14 -4.51 18.54
CA LYS A 58 -4.07 -4.71 19.51
C LYS A 58 -2.93 -5.57 18.92
N PRO A 59 -1.69 -5.44 19.41
CA PRO A 59 -0.54 -6.18 18.85
C PRO A 59 -0.65 -7.72 18.87
N THR A 60 -1.50 -8.27 19.74
CA THR A 60 -1.76 -9.71 19.85
C THR A 60 -2.88 -10.21 18.94
N ASP A 61 -3.59 -9.30 18.28
CA ASP A 61 -4.76 -9.65 17.49
C ASP A 61 -4.34 -10.20 16.13
N ILE A 62 -5.13 -11.18 15.66
CA ILE A 62 -5.05 -11.72 14.31
C ILE A 62 -6.20 -11.10 13.51
N TYR A 63 -5.89 -10.29 12.52
CA TYR A 63 -6.86 -9.72 11.59
C TYR A 63 -7.09 -10.67 10.40
N TRP A 64 -8.35 -10.84 10.00
CA TRP A 64 -8.77 -11.70 8.89
C TRP A 64 -9.75 -10.97 7.97
#